data_AF-A0A2C5XZ17-F1
#
_entry.id   AF-A0A2C5XZ17-F1
#
_cell.length_a   1.000
_cell.length_b   1.000
_cell.length_c   1.000
_cell.angle_alpha   90.00
_cell.angle_beta   90.00
_cell.angle_gamma   90.00
#
_symmetry.space_group_name_H-M   'P 1'
#
loop_
_entity.id
_entity.type
_entity.pdbx_description
1 polymer ?
#
loop_
_entity_poly.entity_id
_entity_poly.type
_entity_poly.pdbx_seq_one_letter_code
_entity_poly.pdbx_strand_id
1 'polypeptide(L)'
;MRLSLAAALTALAVPCAADSLEVWYEYWGHKVEKHAKFKTSYGSYNVPVDRGCTPTDVPGMEEFCVDWANKRAHFRFSHQNHKRCLIQKTPDRPNYSCFGGHKCNDWRFDEVPCTW
;
A
#
# COMPACT_ATOMS: atom_id res chain seq x y z
N MET A 1 -27.87 11.64 -48.23
CA MET A 1 -26.86 11.97 -47.19
C MET A 1 -27.08 11.02 -46.02
N ARG A 2 -26.15 10.08 -45.78
CA ARG A 2 -26.19 9.20 -44.61
C ARG A 2 -25.32 9.87 -43.54
N LEU A 3 -25.93 10.40 -42.48
CA LEU A 3 -25.20 10.86 -41.30
C LEU A 3 -24.78 9.62 -40.51
N SER A 4 -23.49 9.28 -40.58
CA SER A 4 -22.89 8.28 -39.71
C SER A 4 -22.70 8.91 -38.31
N LEU A 5 -23.50 8.49 -37.33
CA LEU A 5 -23.27 8.82 -35.92
C LEU A 5 -22.02 8.06 -35.44
N ALA A 6 -20.90 8.77 -35.34
CA ALA A 6 -19.74 8.29 -34.59
C ALA A 6 -20.09 8.37 -33.09
N ALA A 7 -20.38 7.21 -32.48
CA ALA A 7 -20.55 7.10 -31.04
C ALA A 7 -19.19 7.31 -30.36
N ALA A 8 -18.99 8.47 -29.73
CA ALA A 8 -17.84 8.74 -28.89
C ALA A 8 -17.95 7.92 -27.60
N LEU A 9 -17.25 6.79 -27.54
CA LEU A 9 -17.02 6.03 -26.31
C LEU A 9 -16.03 6.82 -25.44
N THR A 10 -16.53 7.72 -24.61
CA THR A 10 -15.77 8.28 -23.49
C THR A 10 -15.56 7.17 -22.47
N ALA A 11 -14.41 6.51 -22.52
CA ALA A 11 -13.95 5.63 -21.46
C ALA A 11 -13.82 6.48 -20.18
N LEU A 12 -14.78 6.31 -19.25
CA LEU A 12 -14.67 6.79 -17.89
C LEU A 12 -13.48 6.06 -17.26
N ALA A 13 -12.31 6.70 -17.27
CA ALA A 13 -11.20 6.29 -16.43
C ALA A 13 -11.65 6.55 -14.99
N VAL A 14 -12.35 5.57 -14.40
CA VAL A 14 -12.55 5.53 -12.96
C VAL A 14 -11.12 5.49 -12.40
N PRO A 15 -10.70 6.45 -11.57
CA PRO A 15 -9.52 6.23 -10.76
C PRO A 15 -9.90 5.06 -9.86
N CYS A 16 -9.51 3.84 -10.25
CA CYS A 16 -9.41 2.75 -9.29
C CYS A 16 -8.45 3.30 -8.24
N ALA A 17 -8.99 3.73 -7.11
CA ALA A 17 -8.18 4.08 -5.95
C ALA A 17 -7.45 2.78 -5.59
N ALA A 18 -6.22 2.66 -6.11
CA ALA A 18 -5.33 1.59 -5.77
C ALA A 18 -5.05 1.70 -4.28
N ASP A 19 -5.22 0.60 -3.56
CA ASP A 19 -4.86 0.59 -2.15
C ASP A 19 -3.34 0.76 -2.05
N SER A 20 -2.87 1.42 -1.01
CA SER A 20 -1.45 1.66 -0.82
C SER A 20 -1.05 1.44 0.63
N LEU A 21 0.22 1.09 0.84
CA LEU A 21 0.79 0.96 2.17
C LEU A 21 1.96 1.94 2.30
N GLU A 22 1.86 2.84 3.28
CA GLU A 22 2.96 3.70 3.69
C GLU A 22 3.57 3.13 4.96
N VAL A 23 4.88 2.97 4.98
CA VAL A 23 5.64 2.48 6.14
C VAL A 23 6.66 3.55 6.48
N TRP A 24 6.88 3.85 7.75
CA TRP A 24 7.98 4.72 8.14
C TRP A 24 8.60 4.26 9.46
N TYR A 25 9.92 4.34 9.52
CA TYR A 25 10.72 4.05 10.70
C TYR A 25 11.32 5.32 11.26
N GLU A 26 11.22 5.47 12.56
CA GLU A 26 11.83 6.56 13.31
C GLU A 26 12.97 6.01 14.17
N TYR A 27 14.15 6.61 14.05
CA TYR A 27 15.37 6.16 14.73
C TYR A 27 15.73 7.13 15.87
N TRP A 28 15.57 6.64 17.10
CA TRP A 28 15.86 7.36 18.34
C TRP A 28 17.11 6.78 19.00
N GLY A 29 18.29 7.11 18.46
CA GLY A 29 19.55 6.49 18.88
C GLY A 29 19.57 4.99 18.52
N HIS A 30 19.47 4.12 19.54
CA HIS A 30 19.40 2.66 19.36
C HIS A 30 17.97 2.11 19.25
N LYS A 31 16.94 2.91 19.56
CA LYS A 31 15.55 2.49 19.46
C LYS A 31 15.03 2.75 18.04
N VAL A 32 14.30 1.77 17.50
CA VAL A 32 13.61 1.91 16.20
C VAL A 32 12.11 1.73 16.44
N GLU A 33 11.34 2.75 16.07
CA GLU A 33 9.88 2.63 16.02
C GLU A 33 9.45 2.40 14.59
N LYS A 34 8.57 1.42 14.38
CA LYS A 34 8.06 1.04 13.07
C LYS A 34 6.58 1.36 13.01
N HIS A 35 6.21 2.13 12.00
CA HIS A 35 4.83 2.54 11.81
C HIS A 35 4.40 2.24 10.39
N ALA A 36 3.11 1.99 10.20
CA ALA A 36 2.56 1.87 8.87
C ALA A 36 1.08 2.22 8.81
N LYS A 37 0.69 2.69 7.64
CA LYS A 37 -0.67 3.10 7.33
C LYS A 37 -1.09 2.47 6.01
N PHE A 38 -2.06 1.55 6.10
CA PHE A 38 -2.73 1.00 4.94
C PHE A 38 -3.88 1.91 4.54
N LYS A 39 -3.85 2.41 3.29
CA LYS A 39 -4.83 3.34 2.74
C LYS A 39 -5.69 2.63 1.71
N THR A 40 -6.99 2.76 1.86
CA THR A 40 -8.00 2.24 0.92
C THR A 40 -8.88 3.37 0.41
N SER A 41 -9.78 3.05 -0.51
CA SER A 41 -10.82 3.97 -0.97
C SER A 41 -11.79 4.43 0.12
N TYR A 42 -11.89 3.71 1.24
CA TYR A 42 -12.86 3.95 2.30
C TYR A 42 -12.23 4.30 3.66
N GLY A 43 -10.89 4.34 3.77
CA GLY A 43 -10.25 4.71 5.02
C GLY A 43 -8.73 4.59 5.03
N SER A 44 -8.15 4.85 6.20
CA SER A 44 -6.73 4.65 6.48
C SER A 44 -6.56 4.01 7.84
N TYR A 45 -5.77 2.96 7.91
CA TYR A 45 -5.68 2.08 9.08
C TYR A 45 -4.23 1.87 9.46
N ASN A 46 -3.94 1.87 10.76
CA ASN A 46 -2.64 1.44 11.24
C ASN A 46 -2.57 -0.08 11.11
N VAL A 47 -1.47 -0.58 10.55
CA VAL A 47 -1.26 -2.02 10.34
C VAL A 47 0.12 -2.44 10.85
N PRO A 48 0.27 -3.68 11.34
CA PRO A 48 1.58 -4.23 11.64
C PRO A 48 2.42 -4.33 10.37
N VAL A 49 3.72 -4.14 10.50
CA VAL A 49 4.69 -4.30 9.39
C VAL A 49 5.79 -5.29 9.72
N ASP A 50 5.48 -6.21 10.61
CA ASP A 50 6.34 -7.36 10.83
C ASP A 50 6.35 -8.28 9.61
N ARG A 51 7.44 -9.02 9.47
CA ARG A 51 7.60 -9.93 8.34
C ARG A 51 6.62 -11.10 8.48
N GLY A 52 6.01 -11.49 7.37
CA GLY A 52 5.03 -12.58 7.32
C GLY A 52 3.61 -12.05 7.41
N CYS A 53 2.67 -12.94 7.73
CA CYS A 53 1.26 -12.63 7.80
C CYS A 53 0.86 -12.28 9.22
N THR A 54 0.15 -11.17 9.41
CA THR A 54 -0.26 -10.69 10.73
C THR A 54 -1.72 -10.24 10.69
N PRO A 55 -2.52 -10.55 11.72
CA PRO A 55 -3.87 -10.01 11.83
C PRO A 55 -3.86 -8.47 11.81
N THR A 56 -4.95 -7.88 11.31
CA THR A 56 -5.14 -6.43 11.30
C THR A 56 -6.54 -6.09 11.79
N ASP A 57 -6.72 -4.85 12.24
CA ASP A 57 -8.04 -4.30 12.59
C ASP A 57 -8.73 -3.67 11.37
N VAL A 58 -8.24 -3.89 10.15
CA VAL A 58 -8.88 -3.37 8.93
C VAL A 58 -10.18 -4.14 8.70
N PRO A 59 -11.35 -3.46 8.62
CA PRO A 59 -12.63 -4.15 8.50
C PRO A 59 -12.70 -5.09 7.31
N GLY A 60 -13.02 -6.35 7.59
CA GLY A 60 -13.16 -7.41 6.58
C GLY A 60 -11.84 -7.89 5.97
N MET A 61 -10.68 -7.42 6.41
CA MET A 61 -9.39 -7.94 5.95
C MET A 61 -9.10 -9.27 6.64
N GLU A 62 -8.96 -10.34 5.87
CA GLU A 62 -8.67 -11.67 6.41
C GLU A 62 -7.18 -12.00 6.36
N GLU A 63 -6.46 -11.38 5.43
CA GLU A 63 -5.06 -11.66 5.20
C GLU A 63 -4.31 -10.36 4.93
N PHE A 64 -3.17 -10.20 5.60
CA PHE A 64 -2.22 -9.12 5.37
C PHE A 64 -0.83 -9.66 5.64
N CYS A 65 0.04 -9.64 4.63
CA CYS A 65 1.38 -10.20 4.74
C CYS A 65 2.43 -9.28 4.13
N VAL A 66 3.55 -9.09 4.82
CA VAL A 66 4.68 -8.27 4.36
C VAL A 66 5.92 -9.13 4.15
N ASP A 67 6.48 -9.06 2.95
CA ASP A 67 7.71 -9.74 2.56
C ASP A 67 8.80 -8.70 2.24
N TRP A 68 9.47 -8.27 3.31
CA TRP A 68 10.56 -7.30 3.25
C TRP A 68 11.75 -7.74 2.40
N ALA A 69 12.01 -9.05 2.27
CA ALA A 69 13.14 -9.53 1.47
C ALA A 69 12.91 -9.33 -0.03
N ASN A 70 11.66 -9.46 -0.47
CA ASN A 70 11.27 -9.26 -1.87
C ASN A 70 10.58 -7.91 -2.11
N LYS A 71 10.55 -7.02 -1.10
CA LYS A 71 9.97 -5.67 -1.18
C LYS A 71 8.53 -5.67 -1.69
N ARG A 72 7.74 -6.61 -1.18
CA ARG A 72 6.35 -6.84 -1.60
C ARG A 72 5.46 -7.11 -0.39
N ALA A 73 4.18 -6.88 -0.53
CA ALA A 73 3.17 -7.26 0.44
C ALA A 73 1.92 -7.77 -0.31
N HIS A 74 1.03 -8.48 0.38
CA HIS A 74 -0.28 -8.81 -0.16
C HIS A 74 -1.34 -8.75 0.93
N PHE A 75 -2.58 -8.60 0.50
CA PHE A 75 -3.73 -8.61 1.37
C PHE A 75 -4.94 -9.21 0.68
N ARG A 76 -5.93 -9.62 1.46
CA ARG A 76 -7.21 -10.14 0.95
C ARG A 76 -8.34 -9.78 1.90
N PHE A 77 -9.43 -9.29 1.33
CA PHE A 77 -10.66 -9.09 2.07
C PHE A 77 -11.56 -10.34 2.00
N SER A 78 -12.42 -10.52 2.99
CA SER A 78 -13.35 -11.66 3.09
C SER A 78 -14.29 -11.79 1.89
N HIS A 79 -14.67 -10.67 1.28
CA HIS A 79 -15.51 -10.65 0.08
C HIS A 79 -14.72 -10.93 -1.22
N GLN A 80 -13.40 -11.14 -1.15
CA GLN A 80 -12.52 -11.37 -2.28
C GLN A 80 -12.02 -12.82 -2.29
N ASN A 81 -12.18 -13.48 -3.44
CA ASN A 81 -11.65 -14.83 -3.69
C ASN A 81 -10.19 -14.82 -4.18
N HIS A 82 -9.55 -13.66 -4.26
CA HIS A 82 -8.18 -13.50 -4.74
C HIS A 82 -7.42 -12.53 -3.84
N LYS A 83 -6.11 -12.73 -3.72
CA LYS A 83 -5.22 -11.77 -3.05
C LYS A 83 -4.94 -10.58 -3.97
N ARG A 84 -4.67 -9.43 -3.36
CA ARG A 84 -4.21 -8.19 -3.99
C ARG A 84 -2.77 -7.95 -3.55
N CYS A 85 -1.93 -7.49 -4.47
CA CYS A 85 -0.49 -7.43 -4.25
C CYS A 85 -0.01 -5.99 -4.27
N LEU A 86 0.95 -5.71 -3.40
CA LEU A 86 1.61 -4.42 -3.25
C LEU A 86 3.09 -4.62 -3.55
N ILE A 87 3.71 -3.67 -4.24
CA ILE A 87 5.16 -3.63 -4.42
C ILE A 87 5.71 -2.30 -3.93
N GLN A 88 6.88 -2.35 -3.31
CA GLN A 88 7.57 -1.15 -2.86
C GLN A 88 8.01 -0.31 -4.07
N LYS A 89 7.32 0.80 -4.32
CA LYS A 89 7.66 1.79 -5.33
C LYS A 89 8.51 2.85 -4.63
N THR A 90 9.82 2.66 -4.60
CA THR A 90 10.77 3.66 -4.06
C THR A 90 10.99 4.78 -5.11
N PRO A 91 11.42 6.00 -4.74
CA PRO A 91 12.41 6.30 -3.72
C PRO A 91 11.78 7.01 -2.53
N ASP A 92 11.52 6.25 -1.49
CA ASP A 92 11.16 6.82 -0.21
C ASP A 92 12.46 7.03 0.58
N ARG A 93 12.57 8.22 1.19
CA ARG A 93 13.80 8.94 1.53
C ARG A 93 14.58 8.17 2.60
N PRO A 94 15.73 7.57 2.25
CA PRO A 94 16.54 6.94 3.26
C PRO A 94 17.29 8.01 4.07
N ASN A 95 17.23 7.92 5.39
CA ASN A 95 18.00 8.72 6.35
C ASN A 95 17.78 10.23 6.28
N TYR A 96 16.56 10.70 5.98
CA TYR A 96 16.27 12.13 6.12
C TYR A 96 16.10 12.50 7.60
N SER A 97 16.40 13.76 7.92
CA SER A 97 16.13 14.28 9.26
C SER A 97 14.64 14.56 9.39
N CYS A 98 14.00 13.92 10.36
CA CYS A 98 12.64 14.21 10.77
C CYS A 98 12.61 15.08 12.02
N PHE A 99 11.42 15.51 12.44
CA PHE A 99 11.23 16.42 13.57
C PHE A 99 11.98 15.93 14.82
N GLY A 100 12.66 16.83 15.53
CA GLY A 100 13.49 16.48 16.69
C GLY A 100 14.93 16.07 16.36
N GLY A 101 15.33 16.05 15.08
CA GLY A 101 16.70 15.72 14.66
C GLY A 101 16.96 14.22 14.52
N HIS A 102 15.90 13.40 14.56
CA HIS A 102 15.97 11.96 14.37
C HIS A 102 16.15 11.60 12.90
N LYS A 103 16.68 10.40 12.63
CA LYS A 103 16.70 9.84 11.28
C LYS A 103 15.38 9.15 11.03
N CYS A 104 14.85 9.31 9.82
CA CYS A 104 13.67 8.62 9.37
C CYS A 104 13.92 7.92 8.03
N ASN A 105 13.23 6.81 7.83
CA ASN A 105 13.06 6.15 6.55
C ASN A 105 11.56 5.99 6.33
N ASP A 106 11.06 6.36 5.16
CA ASP A 106 9.74 6.00 4.69
C ASP A 106 9.88 4.92 3.59
N TRP A 107 8.83 4.11 3.38
CA TRP A 107 8.60 3.28 2.19
C TRP A 107 7.13 3.33 1.76
N ARG A 108 6.91 3.58 0.46
CA ARG A 108 5.61 3.47 -0.18
C ARG A 108 5.51 2.19 -0.99
N PHE A 109 4.39 1.49 -0.79
CA PHE A 109 3.99 0.32 -1.53
C PHE A 109 2.69 0.63 -2.27
N ASP A 110 2.70 0.42 -3.58
CA ASP A 110 1.52 0.61 -4.42
C ASP A 110 1.00 -0.73 -4.92
N GLU A 111 -0.30 -0.80 -5.11
CA GLU A 111 -0.95 -1.97 -5.67
C GLU A 111 -0.50 -2.24 -7.11
N VAL A 112 -0.25 -3.52 -7.38
CA VAL A 112 0.14 -4.06 -8.67
C VAL A 112 -0.59 -5.39 -8.91
N PRO A 113 -0.72 -5.82 -10.16
CA PRO A 113 -1.16 -7.18 -10.45
C PRO A 113 -0.28 -8.21 -9.74
N CYS A 114 -0.91 -9.21 -9.11
CA CYS A 114 -0.20 -10.31 -8.49
C CYS A 114 0.50 -11.18 -9.55
N THR A 115 1.77 -11.46 -9.35
CA THR A 115 2.61 -12.29 -10.24
C THR A 115 3.31 -13.44 -9.49
N TRP A 116 2.94 -13.62 -8.23
CA TRP A 116 3.51 -14.55 -7.25
C TRP A 116 2.44 -14.87 -6.23
#